data_AF-A0A6V8CR50-F1
#
_entry.id   AF-A0A6V8CR50-F1
#
_cell.length_a   1.000
_cell.length_b   1.000
_cell.length_c   1.000
_cell.angle_alpha   90.00
_cell.angle_beta   90.00
_cell.angle_gamma   90.00
#
_symmetry.space_group_name_H-M   'P 1'
#
loop_
_entity.id
_entity.type
_entity.pdbx_description
1 polymer ?
#
loop_
_entity_poly.entity_id
_entity_poly.type
_entity_poly.pdbx_seq_one_letter_code
_entity_poly.pdbx_strand_id
1 'polypeptide(L)'
;RKAKDYITWGKADLATVESMLSERGRMSGDAPLTDAIVAEATDYKTIGDFAKAIVADEATVKDVPGLKRVFRLHPPRGPKGWGGIKRSYVVGGALGSRGDDIKALVERMI
;
A
#
# COMPACT_ATOMS: atom_id res chain seq x y z
N ARG A 1 15.11 3.84 15.53
CA ARG A 1 14.22 4.21 14.40
C ARG A 1 14.44 5.67 14.04
N LYS A 2 14.97 6.00 12.84
CA LYS A 2 15.32 7.38 12.44
C LYS A 2 14.17 8.15 11.78
N ALA A 3 13.33 7.49 10.98
CA ALA A 3 12.28 8.16 10.18
C ALA A 3 10.95 8.39 10.92
N LYS A 4 10.83 7.99 12.19
CA LYS A 4 9.54 7.86 12.89
C LYS A 4 8.67 9.13 12.92
N ASP A 5 9.30 10.30 12.88
CA ASP A 5 8.64 11.60 12.97
C ASP A 5 8.32 12.21 11.60
N TYR A 6 8.61 11.49 10.50
CA TYR A 6 8.34 11.91 9.12
C TYR A 6 7.40 10.97 8.38
N ILE A 7 7.15 9.78 8.91
CA ILE A 7 6.32 8.75 8.26
C ILE A 7 5.26 8.22 9.21
N THR A 8 4.21 7.67 8.60
CA THR A 8 3.24 6.79 9.25
C THR A 8 3.46 5.38 8.73
N TRP A 9 3.38 4.37 9.59
CA TRP A 9 3.48 2.96 9.19
C TRP A 9 2.54 2.09 10.02
N GLY A 10 2.24 0.90 9.52
CA GLY A 10 1.37 -0.07 10.18
C GLY A 10 1.37 -1.39 9.42
N LYS A 11 0.55 -2.34 9.88
CA LYS A 11 0.42 -3.65 9.24
C LYS A 11 -0.61 -3.55 8.13
N ALA A 12 -0.24 -3.92 6.91
CA ALA A 12 -1.18 -4.05 5.81
C ALA A 12 -1.86 -5.42 5.87
N ASP A 13 -3.18 -5.46 5.73
CA ASP A 13 -3.93 -6.70 5.55
C ASP A 13 -4.03 -7.05 4.06
N LEU A 14 -4.48 -8.28 3.77
CA LEU A 14 -4.67 -8.76 2.41
C LEU A 14 -5.54 -7.82 1.57
N ALA A 15 -6.68 -7.40 2.12
CA ALA A 15 -7.61 -6.51 1.42
C ALA A 15 -6.97 -5.16 1.05
N THR A 16 -6.15 -4.58 1.93
CA THR A 16 -5.43 -3.33 1.65
C THR A 16 -4.41 -3.53 0.55
N VAL A 17 -3.61 -4.61 0.61
CA VAL A 17 -2.58 -4.89 -0.40
C VAL A 17 -3.20 -5.13 -1.78
N GLU A 18 -4.26 -5.93 -1.84
CA GLU A 18 -5.01 -6.21 -3.07
C GLU A 18 -5.56 -4.91 -3.67
N SER A 19 -6.24 -4.09 -2.85
CA SER A 19 -6.79 -2.80 -3.30
C SER A 19 -5.70 -1.82 -3.76
N MET A 20 -4.54 -1.83 -3.12
CA MET A 20 -3.40 -1.00 -3.55
C MET A 20 -2.84 -1.45 -4.89
N LEU A 21 -2.73 -2.76 -5.12
CA LEU A 21 -2.21 -3.33 -6.37
C LEU A 21 -3.17 -3.08 -7.53
N SER A 22 -4.47 -3.25 -7.33
CA SER A 22 -5.47 -3.06 -8.39
C SER A 22 -5.65 -1.59 -8.78
N GLU A 23 -5.87 -0.71 -7.81
CA GLU A 23 -6.23 0.70 -8.07
C GLU A 23 -4.99 1.58 -8.35
N ARG A 24 -3.89 1.27 -7.65
CA ARG A 24 -2.70 2.15 -7.59
C ARG A 24 -1.45 1.49 -8.14
N GLY A 25 -1.49 0.21 -8.52
CA GLY A 25 -0.41 -0.48 -9.21
C GLY A 25 -0.17 0.10 -10.59
N ARG A 26 1.08 0.53 -10.85
CA ARG A 26 1.47 1.14 -12.12
C ARG A 26 2.76 0.52 -12.64
N MET A 27 2.76 0.15 -13.90
CA MET A 27 3.92 -0.34 -14.63
C MET A 27 4.78 0.82 -15.15
N SER A 28 5.95 0.51 -15.68
CA SER A 28 6.76 1.41 -16.50
C SER A 28 5.89 1.93 -17.66
N GLY A 29 5.93 3.24 -17.92
CA GLY A 29 5.01 3.89 -18.86
C GLY A 29 3.65 4.26 -18.26
N ASP A 30 3.45 4.07 -16.95
CA ASP A 30 2.22 4.46 -16.22
C ASP A 30 0.96 3.64 -16.56
N ALA A 31 1.15 2.52 -17.27
CA ALA A 31 0.08 1.55 -17.52
C ALA A 31 -0.39 0.91 -16.21
N PRO A 32 -1.69 0.58 -16.07
CA PRO A 32 -2.21 -0.12 -14.90
C PRO A 32 -1.66 -1.56 -14.81
N LEU A 33 -1.54 -2.06 -13.58
CA LEU A 33 -1.31 -3.48 -13.35
C LEU A 33 -2.60 -4.27 -13.67
N THR A 34 -2.47 -5.40 -14.36
CA THR A 34 -3.60 -6.28 -14.69
C THR A 34 -3.27 -7.72 -14.31
N ASP A 35 -4.29 -8.55 -14.12
CA ASP A 35 -4.12 -9.99 -13.80
C ASP A 35 -3.29 -10.72 -14.87
N ALA A 36 -3.44 -10.33 -16.15
CA ALA A 36 -2.65 -10.89 -17.24
C ALA A 36 -1.14 -10.65 -17.07
N ILE A 37 -0.76 -9.44 -16.65
CA ILE A 37 0.66 -9.09 -16.41
C ILE A 37 1.20 -9.89 -15.23
N VAL A 38 0.41 -10.05 -14.17
CA VAL A 38 0.81 -10.84 -12.99
C VAL A 38 1.00 -12.30 -13.38
N ALA A 39 0.09 -12.88 -14.15
CA ALA A 39 0.16 -14.26 -14.62
C ALA A 39 1.32 -14.55 -15.58
N GLU A 40 1.76 -13.54 -16.36
CA GLU A 40 2.91 -13.68 -17.24
C GLU A 40 4.24 -13.52 -16.48
N ALA A 41 4.28 -12.61 -15.52
CA ALA A 41 5.50 -12.23 -14.81
C ALA A 41 5.82 -13.10 -13.59
N THR A 42 4.81 -13.74 -12.99
CA THR A 42 4.92 -14.45 -11.71
C THR A 42 4.18 -15.78 -11.75
N ASP A 43 4.41 -16.63 -10.75
CA ASP A 43 3.70 -17.91 -10.58
C ASP A 43 2.23 -17.74 -10.17
N TYR A 44 1.75 -16.51 -9.99
CA TYR A 44 0.41 -16.19 -9.50
C TYR A 44 -0.54 -15.82 -10.63
N LYS A 45 -1.76 -16.35 -10.60
CA LYS A 45 -2.75 -16.18 -11.69
C LYS A 45 -3.54 -14.87 -11.61
N THR A 46 -3.63 -14.28 -10.42
CA THR A 46 -4.46 -13.11 -10.14
C THR A 46 -3.73 -12.14 -9.22
N ILE A 47 -4.11 -10.86 -9.26
CA ILE A 47 -3.64 -9.84 -8.31
C ILE A 47 -3.94 -10.27 -6.87
N GLY A 48 -5.08 -10.90 -6.62
CA GLY A 48 -5.46 -11.38 -5.29
C GLY A 48 -4.54 -12.48 -4.76
N ASP A 49 -4.13 -13.43 -5.60
CA ASP A 49 -3.18 -14.48 -5.19
C ASP A 49 -1.77 -13.92 -4.99
N PHE A 50 -1.36 -12.98 -5.84
CA PHE A 50 -0.10 -12.25 -5.64
C PHE A 50 -0.12 -11.42 -4.34
N ALA A 51 -1.25 -10.79 -4.01
CA ALA A 51 -1.41 -10.06 -2.75
C ALA A 51 -1.29 -10.99 -1.53
N LYS A 52 -1.83 -12.22 -1.58
CA LYS A 52 -1.66 -13.23 -0.52
C LYS A 52 -0.19 -13.58 -0.32
N ALA A 53 0.53 -13.84 -1.41
CA ALA A 53 1.95 -14.15 -1.34
C ALA A 53 2.79 -13.00 -0.78
N ILE A 54 2.45 -11.75 -1.12
CA ILE A 54 3.10 -10.57 -0.53
C ILE A 54 2.86 -10.50 0.98
N VAL A 55 1.64 -10.75 1.44
CA VAL A 55 1.32 -10.74 2.89
C VAL A 55 1.99 -11.89 3.62
N ALA A 56 2.24 -13.02 2.94
CA ALA A 56 2.96 -14.17 3.47
C ALA A 56 4.50 -14.02 3.42
N ASP A 57 5.03 -12.89 2.93
CA ASP A 57 6.46 -12.66 2.67
C ASP A 57 7.09 -13.66 1.67
N GLU A 58 6.27 -14.34 0.86
CA GLU A 58 6.72 -15.29 -0.18
C GLU A 58 7.01 -14.59 -1.52
N ALA A 59 6.43 -13.41 -1.74
CA ALA A 59 6.63 -12.61 -2.93
C ALA A 59 6.82 -11.13 -2.60
N THR A 60 7.42 -10.39 -3.53
CA THR A 60 7.63 -8.95 -3.42
C THR A 60 7.20 -8.22 -4.68
N VAL A 61 6.92 -6.92 -4.56
CA VAL A 61 6.58 -6.04 -5.70
C VAL A 61 7.66 -6.02 -6.80
N LYS A 62 8.89 -6.46 -6.49
CA LYS A 62 10.00 -6.53 -7.45
C LYS A 62 9.89 -7.70 -8.41
N ASP A 63 9.11 -8.71 -8.05
CA ASP A 63 9.03 -9.96 -8.81
C ASP A 63 8.24 -9.77 -10.11
N VAL A 64 7.40 -8.73 -10.19
CA VAL A 64 6.77 -8.27 -11.43
C VAL A 64 7.71 -7.29 -12.15
N PRO A 65 8.34 -7.66 -13.27
CA PRO A 65 9.23 -6.78 -14.00
C PRO A 65 8.50 -5.54 -14.51
N GLY A 66 9.06 -4.36 -14.23
CA GLY A 66 8.46 -3.09 -14.66
C GLY A 66 7.38 -2.53 -13.72
N LEU A 67 6.96 -3.25 -12.68
CA LEU A 67 6.05 -2.69 -11.66
C LEU A 67 6.77 -1.61 -10.82
N LYS A 68 6.16 -0.42 -10.73
CA LYS A 68 6.70 0.67 -9.90
C LYS A 68 6.59 0.29 -8.43
N ARG A 69 7.71 0.44 -7.71
CA ARG A 69 7.82 0.14 -6.27
C ARG A 69 7.17 1.19 -5.37
N VAL A 70 6.73 2.30 -5.94
CA VAL A 70 6.12 3.42 -5.23
C VAL A 70 4.70 3.58 -5.74
N PHE A 71 3.75 3.40 -4.82
CA PHE A 71 2.33 3.62 -5.07
C PHE A 71 2.00 5.08 -4.84
N ARG A 72 1.53 5.76 -5.88
CA ARG A 72 1.12 7.17 -5.81
C ARG A 72 -0.32 7.26 -5.34
N LEU A 73 -0.49 7.38 -4.03
CA LEU A 73 -1.79 7.51 -3.41
C LEU A 73 -2.33 8.96 -3.48
N HIS A 74 -3.65 9.10 -3.45
CA HIS A 74 -4.32 10.38 -3.33
C HIS A 74 -4.27 10.88 -1.88
N PRO A 75 -4.37 12.21 -1.62
CA PRO A 75 -4.59 12.71 -0.27
C PRO A 75 -5.82 12.06 0.40
N PRO A 76 -5.79 11.81 1.72
CA PRO A 76 -6.88 11.14 2.43
C PRO A 76 -8.15 11.99 2.39
N ARG A 77 -9.24 11.38 1.90
CA ARG A 77 -10.57 12.00 1.82
C ARG A 77 -11.31 11.96 3.16
N GLY A 78 -12.17 12.95 3.41
CA GLY A 78 -13.10 12.98 4.56
C GLY A 78 -12.69 13.88 5.74
N PRO A 79 -13.56 14.01 6.77
CA PRO A 79 -13.38 14.96 7.89
C PRO A 79 -12.24 14.54 8.83
N LYS A 80 -12.01 13.23 8.94
CA LYS A 80 -10.79 12.69 9.53
C LYS A 80 -9.74 12.73 8.42
N GLY A 81 -9.02 13.84 8.27
CA GLY A 81 -7.89 13.92 7.35
C GLY A 81 -6.67 13.19 7.91
N TRP A 82 -5.50 13.80 7.77
CA TRP A 82 -4.23 13.28 8.30
C TRP A 82 -4.18 13.15 9.83
N GLY A 83 -4.96 13.97 10.57
CA GLY A 83 -4.91 14.03 12.03
C GLY A 83 -3.77 14.91 12.58
N GLY A 84 -3.26 15.87 11.80
CA GLY A 84 -2.20 16.80 12.22
C GLY A 84 -0.80 16.19 12.18
N ILE A 85 0.06 16.73 11.30
CA ILE A 85 1.41 16.18 11.01
C ILE A 85 2.50 16.55 12.03
N LYS A 86 2.15 17.20 13.14
CA LYS A 86 3.12 17.69 14.14
C LYS A 86 3.29 16.78 15.35
N ARG A 87 2.42 15.78 15.51
CA ARG A 87 2.38 14.91 16.71
C ARG A 87 2.26 13.44 16.30
N SER A 88 2.60 12.55 17.24
CA SER A 88 2.45 11.11 17.06
C SER A 88 0.99 10.67 17.10
N TYR A 89 0.67 9.57 16.43
CA TYR A 89 -0.67 8.98 16.38
C TYR A 89 -1.23 8.67 17.78
N VAL A 90 -0.37 8.21 18.70
CA VAL A 90 -0.73 7.87 20.08
C VAL A 90 -1.34 9.07 20.84
N VAL A 91 -0.92 10.30 20.54
CA VAL A 91 -1.44 11.52 21.17
C VAL A 91 -2.43 12.28 20.27
N GLY A 92 -3.03 11.59 19.30
CA GLY A 92 -4.02 12.15 18.38
C GLY A 92 -3.44 12.85 17.14
N GLY A 93 -2.15 12.66 16.87
CA GLY A 93 -1.46 13.16 15.68
C GLY A 93 -1.51 12.20 14.48
N ALA A 94 -0.63 12.43 13.50
CA ALA A 94 -0.54 11.62 12.28
C ALA A 94 0.67 10.69 12.19
N LEU A 95 1.74 10.99 12.95
CA LEU A 95 3.07 10.41 12.78
C LEU A 95 3.23 9.11 13.56
N GLY A 96 4.09 8.22 13.08
CA GLY A 96 4.45 7.02 13.84
C GLY A 96 3.71 5.76 13.42
N SER A 97 3.69 4.79 14.34
CA SER A 97 2.99 3.53 14.15
C SER A 97 1.49 3.70 14.36
N ARG A 98 0.69 3.26 13.39
CA ARG A 98 -0.78 3.13 13.50
C ARG A 98 -1.25 1.70 13.75
N GLY A 99 -0.34 0.72 13.71
CA GLY A 99 -0.73 -0.69 13.85
C GLY A 99 -1.69 -1.09 12.73
N ASP A 100 -2.82 -1.67 13.10
CA ASP A 100 -3.86 -2.12 12.16
C ASP A 100 -4.73 -0.96 11.62
N ASP A 101 -4.73 0.20 12.30
CA ASP A 101 -5.50 1.39 11.88
C ASP A 101 -4.94 2.07 10.62
N ILE A 102 -3.83 1.56 10.08
CA ILE A 102 -3.27 2.04 8.81
C ILE A 102 -4.23 1.77 7.64
N LYS A 103 -4.98 0.67 7.69
CA LYS A 103 -5.95 0.28 6.65
C LYS A 103 -6.95 1.40 6.39
N ALA A 104 -7.57 1.92 7.45
CA ALA A 104 -8.55 2.99 7.35
C ALA A 104 -7.97 4.28 6.74
N LEU A 105 -6.66 4.53 6.89
CA LEU A 105 -6.00 5.64 6.20
C LEU A 105 -5.82 5.33 4.71
N VAL A 106 -5.32 4.15 4.37
CA VAL A 106 -5.07 3.75 2.98
C VAL A 106 -6.37 3.73 2.18
N GLU A 107 -7.47 3.20 2.71
CA GLU A 107 -8.78 3.21 2.04
C GLU A 107 -9.28 4.62 1.67
N ARG A 108 -8.89 5.65 2.43
CA ARG A 108 -9.25 7.04 2.12
C ARG A 108 -8.34 7.67 1.06
N MET A 109 -7.16 7.09 0.85
CA MET A 109 -6.10 7.54 -0.05
C MET A 109 -6.09 6.80 -1.38
N ILE A 110 -6.72 5.62 -1.43
CA ILE A 110 -7.09 4.93 -2.67
C ILE A 110 -8.30 5.66 -3.29
#